data_AF-A0A0W4ZG23-F1
#
_entry.id   AF-A0A0W4ZG23-F1
#
_cell.length_a   1.000
_cell.length_b   1.000
_cell.length_c   1.000
_cell.angle_alpha   90.00
_cell.angle_beta   90.00
_cell.angle_gamma   90.00
#
_symmetry.space_group_name_H-M   'P 1'
#
loop_
_entity.id
_entity.type
_entity.pdbx_description
1 polymer ?
#
loop_
_entity_poly.entity_id
_entity_poly.type
_entity_poly.pdbx_seq_one_letter_code
_entity_poly.pdbx_strand_id
1 'polypeptide(L)'
;MLFTEENGAYLELIEKNDIYHLFLGGTPFYDGKKPFFKVTLIHPASDIHIRKYSRQTKCRIEETPEIYELYVKPYVDTMRGSRIKWVYNILDHISETENVIYECTDEKNGFIILPDLKWDQKTVSTLYYVAIVHRRDISSLRDLKKEHIPLLLAIKQAALDVIPKKFQEISQDQLKFFIHYHPSYYHFHVHISHIDFDSGDGMDIGRAYLLEDIINQLQTMSDHFSLIQRTFTFFLGKKSDLWLNVFSKIMDTT
;
A
#
# COMPACT_ATOMS: atom_id res chain seq x y z
N MET A 1 -3.45 16.30 38.87
CA MET A 1 -4.83 16.14 39.37
C MET A 1 -5.35 14.86 38.74
N LEU A 2 -5.56 13.81 39.53
CA LEU A 2 -6.07 12.52 39.07
C LEU A 2 -7.60 12.65 38.97
N PHE A 3 -8.15 12.51 37.77
CA PHE A 3 -9.59 12.36 37.59
C PHE A 3 -9.87 10.86 37.55
N THR A 4 -10.35 10.31 38.66
CA THR A 4 -10.92 8.96 38.71
C THR A 4 -12.42 9.12 38.83
N GLU A 5 -13.13 8.98 37.70
CA GLU A 5 -14.59 9.00 37.71
C GLU A 5 -15.15 7.59 37.96
N GLU A 6 -16.38 7.53 38.48
CA GLU A 6 -17.10 6.31 38.90
C GLU A 6 -17.20 5.21 37.82
N ASN A 7 -16.90 5.54 36.56
CA ASN A 7 -16.91 4.61 35.44
C ASN A 7 -15.62 3.77 35.30
N GLY A 8 -14.57 4.03 36.07
CA GLY A 8 -13.33 3.25 36.07
C GLY A 8 -12.30 3.66 35.01
N ALA A 9 -12.43 4.86 34.44
CA ALA A 9 -11.39 5.47 33.61
C ALA A 9 -10.29 6.08 34.50
N TYR A 10 -9.03 5.81 34.17
CA TYR A 10 -7.85 6.37 34.84
C TYR A 10 -7.25 7.46 33.96
N LEU A 11 -7.10 8.69 34.46
CA LEU A 11 -6.47 9.81 33.73
C LEU A 11 -5.36 10.48 34.55
N GLU A 12 -4.17 10.61 33.96
CA GLU A 12 -3.00 11.27 34.56
C GLU A 12 -2.50 12.42 33.66
N LEU A 13 -2.52 13.66 34.16
CA LEU A 13 -2.09 14.85 33.40
C LEU A 13 -0.57 14.81 33.14
N ILE A 14 -0.18 14.92 31.86
CA ILE A 14 1.21 15.03 31.41
C ILE A 14 1.61 16.50 31.31
N GLU A 15 0.82 17.30 30.60
CA GLU A 15 1.18 18.69 30.26
C GLU A 15 -0.08 19.55 30.12
N LYS A 16 0.07 20.84 30.42
CA LYS A 16 -0.94 21.86 30.16
C LYS A 16 -0.28 23.08 29.52
N ASN A 17 -0.84 23.54 28.41
CA ASN A 17 -0.50 24.82 27.80
C ASN A 17 -1.78 25.54 27.35
N ASP A 18 -2.09 26.67 27.97
CA ASP A 18 -3.34 27.43 27.77
C ASP A 18 -4.59 26.55 27.91
N ILE A 19 -5.34 26.34 26.82
CA ILE A 19 -6.53 25.49 26.77
C ILE A 19 -6.21 24.01 26.48
N TYR A 20 -4.98 23.67 26.08
CA TYR A 20 -4.58 22.31 25.75
C TYR A 20 -4.11 21.56 26.98
N HIS A 21 -4.69 20.38 27.23
CA HIS A 21 -4.37 19.51 28.34
C HIS A 21 -4.11 18.11 27.79
N LEU A 22 -2.95 17.53 28.09
CA LEU A 22 -2.56 16.19 27.64
C LEU A 22 -2.61 15.23 28.83
N PHE A 23 -3.27 14.09 28.68
CA PHE A 23 -3.39 13.07 29.74
C PHE A 23 -2.95 11.69 29.21
N LEU A 24 -2.39 10.85 30.09
CA LEU A 24 -2.37 9.39 29.91
C LEU A 24 -3.71 8.83 30.39
N GLY A 25 -4.33 7.95 29.60
CA GLY A 25 -5.64 7.40 29.89
C GLY A 25 -5.72 5.87 29.81
N GLY A 26 -6.44 5.26 30.76
CA GLY A 26 -6.81 3.84 30.74
C GLY A 26 -8.32 3.66 30.71
N THR A 27 -8.84 2.74 29.90
CA THR A 27 -10.28 2.46 29.81
C THR A 27 -10.71 1.27 30.67
N PRO A 28 -11.94 1.29 31.22
CA PRO A 28 -12.53 0.21 32.01
C PRO A 28 -13.04 -0.97 31.15
N PHE A 29 -13.55 -2.00 31.83
CA PHE A 29 -13.89 -3.35 31.33
C PHE A 29 -14.91 -3.39 30.15
N TYR A 30 -14.81 -4.42 29.31
CA TYR A 30 -15.71 -4.65 28.16
C TYR A 30 -17.08 -5.18 28.60
N ASP A 31 -18.16 -4.49 28.20
CA ASP A 31 -19.55 -4.85 28.56
C ASP A 31 -20.24 -5.81 27.56
N GLY A 32 -19.51 -6.31 26.57
CA GLY A 32 -20.04 -7.23 25.56
C GLY A 32 -20.84 -6.57 24.42
N LYS A 33 -21.07 -5.25 24.43
CA LYS A 33 -21.96 -4.59 23.45
C LYS A 33 -21.23 -3.96 22.25
N LYS A 34 -19.99 -3.52 22.41
CA LYS A 34 -19.16 -2.95 21.33
C LYS A 34 -17.71 -3.48 21.37
N PRO A 35 -17.28 -4.37 20.45
CA PRO A 35 -15.95 -4.96 20.52
C PRO A 35 -14.85 -3.88 20.45
N PHE A 36 -13.83 -4.01 21.29
CA PHE A 36 -12.72 -3.05 21.36
C PHE A 36 -11.60 -3.31 20.34
N PHE A 37 -11.46 -4.54 19.85
CA PHE A 37 -10.35 -4.93 18.98
C PHE A 37 -10.81 -5.89 17.87
N LYS A 38 -10.13 -5.81 16.72
CA LYS A 38 -10.23 -6.76 15.62
C LYS A 38 -9.10 -7.79 15.75
N VAL A 39 -9.42 -9.06 15.58
CA VAL A 39 -8.43 -10.16 15.58
C VAL A 39 -8.29 -10.71 14.16
N THR A 40 -7.05 -10.82 13.69
CA THR A 40 -6.69 -11.49 12.43
C THR A 40 -5.80 -12.69 12.75
N LEU A 41 -6.20 -13.89 12.33
CA LEU A 41 -5.43 -15.12 12.52
C LEU A 41 -4.74 -15.54 11.21
N ILE A 42 -3.43 -15.75 11.26
CA ILE A 42 -2.64 -16.33 10.16
C ILE A 42 -2.21 -17.74 10.60
N HIS A 43 -2.75 -18.78 9.97
CA HIS A 43 -2.45 -20.17 10.32
C HIS A 43 -2.49 -21.12 9.11
N PRO A 44 -1.44 -21.95 8.89
CA PRO A 44 -0.15 -21.93 9.57
C PRO A 44 0.69 -20.71 9.12
N ALA A 45 1.27 -19.98 10.07
CA ALA A 45 2.16 -18.86 9.75
C ALA A 45 3.54 -19.39 9.31
N SER A 46 4.02 -18.95 8.15
CA SER A 46 5.41 -19.16 7.72
C SER A 46 6.38 -18.16 8.34
N ASP A 47 7.70 -18.42 8.25
CA ASP A 47 8.72 -17.50 8.77
C ASP A 47 8.65 -16.10 8.15
N ILE A 48 8.18 -15.98 6.90
CA ILE A 48 7.95 -14.69 6.23
C ILE A 48 6.89 -13.89 6.98
N HIS A 49 5.80 -14.54 7.40
CA HIS A 49 4.75 -13.89 8.20
C HIS A 49 5.30 -13.45 9.56
N ILE A 50 6.02 -14.32 10.27
CA ILE A 50 6.60 -14.01 11.59
C ILE A 50 7.53 -12.80 11.48
N ARG A 51 8.44 -12.77 10.49
CA ARG A 51 9.37 -11.63 10.29
C ARG A 51 8.64 -10.33 9.95
N LYS A 52 7.59 -10.40 9.12
CA LYS A 52 6.78 -9.24 8.73
C LYS A 52 6.10 -8.57 9.93
N TYR A 53 5.52 -9.35 10.82
CA TYR A 53 4.76 -8.83 11.97
C TYR A 53 5.59 -8.69 13.25
N SER A 54 6.82 -9.19 13.29
CA SER A 54 7.75 -8.96 14.41
C SER A 54 8.19 -7.51 14.50
N ARG A 55 8.23 -6.96 15.73
CA ARG A 55 8.86 -5.66 15.98
C ARG A 55 10.31 -5.69 15.49
N GLN A 56 10.68 -4.64 14.76
CA GLN A 56 11.99 -4.48 14.16
C GLN A 56 12.34 -3.02 13.98
N THR A 57 13.63 -2.71 14.06
CA THR A 57 14.15 -1.38 13.70
C THR A 57 13.97 -1.15 12.21
N LYS A 58 13.45 0.01 11.85
CA LYS A 58 13.39 0.50 10.46
C LYS A 58 14.63 1.34 10.16
N CYS A 59 15.14 1.27 8.94
CA CYS A 59 16.20 2.12 8.43
C CYS A 59 15.71 2.92 7.22
N ARG A 60 16.19 4.16 7.09
CA ARG A 60 16.02 4.98 5.90
C ARG A 60 17.02 4.52 4.84
N ILE A 61 16.54 4.26 3.64
CA ILE A 61 17.33 3.86 2.47
C ILE A 61 17.18 4.91 1.39
N GLU A 62 18.29 5.31 0.78
CA GLU A 62 18.33 6.11 -0.44
C GLU A 62 18.83 5.22 -1.59
N GLU A 63 17.90 4.69 -2.38
CA GLU A 63 18.20 3.77 -3.47
C GLU A 63 18.43 4.55 -4.77
N THR A 64 19.69 4.68 -5.18
CA THR A 64 20.07 5.30 -6.45
C THR A 64 19.77 4.39 -7.65
N PRO A 65 19.79 4.90 -8.89
CA PRO A 65 19.65 4.07 -10.09
C PRO A 65 20.67 2.92 -10.15
N GLU A 66 21.91 3.18 -9.73
CA GLU A 66 22.99 2.19 -9.72
C GLU A 66 22.72 1.09 -8.70
N ILE A 67 22.25 1.45 -7.49
CA ILE A 67 21.85 0.47 -6.47
C ILE A 67 20.70 -0.39 -7.00
N TYR A 68 19.72 0.23 -7.64
CA TYR A 68 18.59 -0.50 -8.19
C TYR A 68 19.05 -1.52 -9.24
N GLU A 69 19.81 -1.08 -10.24
CA GLU A 69 20.22 -1.93 -11.36
C GLU A 69 21.15 -3.07 -10.91
N LEU A 70 22.08 -2.79 -10.00
CA LEU A 70 23.08 -3.78 -9.55
C LEU A 70 22.54 -4.78 -8.52
N TYR A 71 21.62 -4.36 -7.64
CA TYR A 71 21.25 -5.17 -6.48
C TYR A 71 19.76 -5.45 -6.36
N VAL A 72 18.92 -4.46 -6.62
CA VAL A 72 17.47 -4.57 -6.37
C VAL A 72 16.76 -5.28 -7.52
N LYS A 73 17.09 -4.94 -8.77
CA LYS A 73 16.51 -5.57 -9.97
C LYS A 73 16.76 -7.08 -10.02
N PRO A 74 17.98 -7.61 -9.74
CA PRO A 74 18.17 -9.05 -9.59
C PRO A 74 17.26 -9.67 -8.53
N TYR A 75 17.07 -9.00 -7.39
CA TYR A 75 16.12 -9.46 -6.37
C TYR A 75 14.67 -9.46 -6.87
N VAL A 76 14.23 -8.40 -7.56
CA VAL A 76 12.90 -8.32 -8.18
C VAL A 76 12.65 -9.51 -9.11
N ASP A 77 13.63 -9.88 -9.92
CA ASP A 77 13.52 -11.02 -10.83
C ASP A 77 13.30 -12.35 -10.08
N THR A 78 13.94 -12.54 -8.92
CA THR A 78 13.70 -13.74 -8.06
C THR A 78 12.32 -13.74 -7.40
N MET A 79 11.68 -12.57 -7.29
CA MET A 79 10.38 -12.41 -6.66
C MET A 79 9.22 -12.57 -7.64
N ARG A 80 9.51 -12.69 -8.95
CA ARG A 80 8.54 -12.96 -10.01
C ARG A 80 8.30 -14.47 -10.19
N GLY A 81 7.35 -14.83 -11.05
CA GLY A 81 6.98 -16.22 -11.32
C GLY A 81 6.01 -16.78 -10.28
N SER A 82 6.36 -17.91 -9.65
CA SER A 82 5.42 -18.66 -8.80
C SER A 82 4.90 -17.87 -7.58
N ARG A 83 5.68 -16.94 -7.05
CA ARG A 83 5.30 -16.09 -5.90
C ARG A 83 4.11 -15.16 -6.17
N ILE A 84 3.92 -14.79 -7.42
CA ILE A 84 2.81 -13.92 -7.86
C ILE A 84 1.78 -14.69 -8.70
N LYS A 85 1.79 -16.03 -8.63
CA LYS A 85 0.83 -16.87 -9.35
C LYS A 85 -0.63 -16.50 -9.03
N TRP A 86 -0.91 -16.11 -7.78
CA TRP A 86 -2.24 -15.67 -7.39
C TRP A 86 -2.72 -14.43 -8.17
N VAL A 87 -1.81 -13.53 -8.55
CA VAL A 87 -2.11 -12.38 -9.41
C VAL A 87 -2.54 -12.86 -10.80
N TYR A 88 -1.80 -13.80 -11.38
CA TYR A 88 -2.14 -14.38 -12.68
C TYR A 88 -3.44 -15.17 -12.64
N ASN A 89 -3.74 -15.87 -11.54
CA ASN A 89 -5.03 -16.54 -11.41
C ASN A 89 -6.21 -15.55 -11.44
N ILE A 90 -6.04 -14.32 -10.92
CA ILE A 90 -7.06 -13.26 -11.04
C ILE A 90 -7.16 -12.78 -12.49
N LEU A 91 -6.02 -12.42 -13.09
CA LEU A 91 -5.96 -11.91 -14.47
C LEU A 91 -6.43 -12.92 -15.52
N ASP A 92 -6.28 -14.22 -15.25
CA ASP A 92 -6.67 -15.31 -16.13
C ASP A 92 -8.07 -15.87 -15.77
N HIS A 93 -8.84 -15.18 -14.91
CA HIS A 93 -10.18 -15.56 -14.43
C HIS A 93 -10.31 -16.96 -13.81
N ILE A 94 -9.25 -17.41 -13.15
CA ILE A 94 -9.22 -18.70 -12.41
C ILE A 94 -9.73 -18.50 -10.98
N SER A 95 -9.54 -17.32 -10.38
CA SER A 95 -9.96 -17.00 -9.01
C SER A 95 -10.47 -15.56 -8.88
N GLU A 96 -11.30 -15.29 -7.86
CA GLU A 96 -11.82 -13.94 -7.51
C GLU A 96 -12.60 -13.24 -8.62
N THR A 97 -13.07 -13.99 -9.63
CA THR A 97 -13.71 -13.43 -10.83
C THR A 97 -15.05 -12.76 -10.50
N GLU A 98 -15.78 -13.30 -9.52
CA GLU A 98 -17.02 -12.75 -8.99
C GLU A 98 -16.84 -11.42 -8.25
N ASN A 99 -15.62 -11.13 -7.78
CA ASN A 99 -15.30 -9.92 -7.03
C ASN A 99 -14.85 -8.76 -7.93
N VAL A 100 -14.61 -9.01 -9.21
CA VAL A 100 -14.23 -7.99 -10.19
C VAL A 100 -15.38 -6.99 -10.38
N ILE A 101 -15.07 -5.70 -10.20
CA ILE A 101 -16.05 -4.61 -10.41
C ILE A 101 -15.88 -3.91 -11.75
N TYR A 102 -14.71 -4.05 -12.36
CA TYR A 102 -14.39 -3.48 -13.66
C TYR A 102 -13.21 -4.21 -14.29
N GLU A 103 -13.25 -4.36 -15.60
CA GLU A 103 -12.14 -4.88 -16.40
C GLU A 103 -12.05 -4.13 -17.73
N CYS A 104 -10.83 -3.77 -18.10
CA CYS A 104 -10.46 -3.26 -19.42
C CYS A 104 -9.54 -4.30 -20.07
N THR A 105 -9.96 -4.88 -21.19
CA THR A 105 -9.23 -5.96 -21.88
C THR A 105 -8.22 -5.44 -22.91
N ASP A 106 -7.84 -4.16 -22.86
CA ASP A 106 -6.83 -3.59 -23.78
C ASP A 106 -5.46 -4.26 -23.56
N GLU A 107 -4.76 -4.59 -24.64
CA GLU A 107 -3.49 -5.32 -24.55
C GLU A 107 -2.39 -4.54 -23.81
N LYS A 108 -2.39 -3.21 -23.92
CA LYS A 108 -1.32 -2.34 -23.37
C LYS A 108 -1.74 -1.58 -22.12
N ASN A 109 -3.01 -1.22 -22.05
CA ASN A 109 -3.62 -0.36 -21.04
C ASN A 109 -4.75 -1.07 -20.27
N GLY A 110 -4.85 -2.39 -20.40
CA GLY A 110 -5.85 -3.18 -19.70
C GLY A 110 -5.50 -3.47 -18.25
N PHE A 111 -6.53 -3.63 -17.44
CA PHE A 111 -6.46 -3.89 -16.00
C PHE A 111 -7.81 -4.38 -15.45
N ILE A 112 -7.75 -5.00 -14.27
CA ILE A 112 -8.91 -5.41 -13.46
C ILE A 112 -8.95 -4.57 -12.18
N ILE A 113 -10.13 -4.15 -11.75
CA ILE A 113 -10.37 -3.56 -10.42
C ILE A 113 -11.18 -4.53 -9.57
N LEU A 114 -10.69 -4.84 -8.37
CA LEU A 114 -11.35 -5.72 -7.40
C LEU A 114 -11.07 -5.29 -5.95
N PRO A 115 -11.94 -5.67 -4.98
CA PRO A 115 -11.72 -5.40 -3.56
C PRO A 115 -10.38 -5.97 -3.08
N ASP A 116 -9.65 -5.20 -2.29
CA ASP A 116 -8.44 -5.69 -1.61
C ASP A 116 -8.83 -6.48 -0.36
N LEU A 117 -8.08 -7.54 -0.05
CA LEU A 117 -8.30 -8.44 1.08
C LEU A 117 -8.37 -7.74 2.45
N LYS A 118 -7.85 -6.52 2.57
CA LYS A 118 -7.90 -5.75 3.82
C LYS A 118 -9.28 -5.18 4.12
N TRP A 119 -10.16 -5.06 3.13
CA TRP A 119 -11.48 -4.45 3.29
C TRP A 119 -12.58 -5.49 3.50
N ASP A 120 -13.54 -5.16 4.37
CA ASP A 120 -14.67 -6.02 4.72
C ASP A 120 -15.82 -5.98 3.70
N GLN A 121 -15.69 -5.14 2.67
CA GLN A 121 -16.71 -4.85 1.66
C GLN A 121 -18.02 -4.29 2.22
N LYS A 122 -18.01 -3.80 3.46
CA LYS A 122 -19.19 -3.30 4.18
C LYS A 122 -18.98 -1.88 4.67
N THR A 123 -17.84 -1.62 5.32
CA THR A 123 -17.55 -0.36 5.97
C THR A 123 -16.94 0.60 4.94
N VAL A 124 -17.76 1.47 4.36
CA VAL A 124 -17.37 2.39 3.27
C VAL A 124 -16.22 3.32 3.64
N SER A 125 -16.17 3.82 4.87
CA SER A 125 -15.05 4.67 5.34
C SER A 125 -13.69 3.95 5.34
N THR A 126 -13.70 2.61 5.23
CA THR A 126 -12.49 1.78 5.11
C THR A 126 -12.34 1.14 3.73
N LEU A 127 -13.09 1.63 2.73
CA LEU A 127 -13.07 1.10 1.36
C LEU A 127 -11.64 1.01 0.83
N TYR A 128 -11.33 -0.19 0.29
CA TYR A 128 -10.02 -0.50 -0.25
C TYR A 128 -10.17 -1.44 -1.46
N TYR A 129 -9.78 -0.93 -2.63
CA TYR A 129 -9.71 -1.65 -3.89
C TYR A 129 -8.27 -1.64 -4.40
N VAL A 130 -7.99 -2.56 -5.32
CA VAL A 130 -6.74 -2.60 -6.06
C VAL A 130 -7.04 -2.73 -7.55
N ALA A 131 -6.31 -1.98 -8.37
CA ALA A 131 -6.27 -2.17 -9.81
C ALA A 131 -5.01 -2.97 -10.18
N ILE A 132 -5.17 -4.11 -10.85
CA ILE A 132 -4.08 -4.99 -11.29
C ILE A 132 -4.03 -4.95 -12.81
N VAL A 133 -2.86 -4.60 -13.38
CA VAL A 133 -2.73 -4.43 -14.83
C VAL A 133 -2.56 -5.76 -15.55
N HIS A 134 -3.05 -5.92 -16.78
CA HIS A 134 -2.88 -7.18 -17.54
C HIS A 134 -1.45 -7.39 -18.02
N ARG A 135 -0.79 -6.31 -18.45
CA ARG A 135 0.60 -6.36 -18.90
C ARG A 135 1.53 -6.85 -17.80
N ARG A 136 2.51 -7.67 -18.16
CA ARG A 136 3.37 -8.39 -17.20
C ARG A 136 4.79 -7.82 -17.12
N ASP A 137 5.10 -6.80 -17.89
CA ASP A 137 6.43 -6.18 -18.03
C ASP A 137 6.69 -5.03 -17.04
N ILE A 138 5.67 -4.60 -16.29
CA ILE A 138 5.80 -3.58 -15.23
C ILE A 138 5.78 -4.29 -13.87
N SER A 139 6.91 -4.29 -13.17
CA SER A 139 7.06 -4.92 -11.85
C SER A 139 6.77 -3.94 -10.72
N SER A 140 7.15 -2.67 -10.89
CA SER A 140 7.02 -1.65 -9.84
C SER A 140 7.01 -0.23 -10.43
N LEU A 141 7.01 0.77 -9.54
CA LEU A 141 7.15 2.18 -9.87
C LEU A 141 8.36 2.48 -10.77
N ARG A 142 9.46 1.73 -10.65
CA ARG A 142 10.69 1.91 -11.44
C ARG A 142 10.50 1.72 -12.94
N ASP A 143 9.56 0.87 -13.33
CA ASP A 143 9.33 0.51 -14.75
C ASP A 143 8.39 1.51 -15.45
N LEU A 144 7.81 2.47 -14.72
CA LEU A 144 6.92 3.45 -15.33
C LEU A 144 7.69 4.47 -16.20
N LYS A 145 7.09 4.75 -17.35
CA LYS A 145 7.61 5.61 -18.43
C LYS A 145 6.44 6.43 -18.98
N LYS A 146 6.74 7.44 -19.79
CA LYS A 146 5.70 8.28 -20.43
C LYS A 146 4.66 7.49 -21.20
N GLU A 147 5.07 6.41 -21.87
CA GLU A 147 4.16 5.52 -22.61
C GLU A 147 3.08 4.87 -21.74
N HIS A 148 3.28 4.82 -20.41
CA HIS A 148 2.34 4.24 -19.45
C HIS A 148 1.28 5.24 -18.95
N ILE A 149 1.39 6.53 -19.28
CA ILE A 149 0.41 7.55 -18.86
C ILE A 149 -1.04 7.17 -19.23
N PRO A 150 -1.34 6.67 -20.45
CA PRO A 150 -2.72 6.26 -20.79
C PRO A 150 -3.29 5.18 -19.87
N LEU A 151 -2.50 4.16 -19.53
CA LEU A 151 -2.87 3.12 -18.56
C LEU A 151 -3.19 3.72 -17.17
N LEU A 152 -2.32 4.60 -16.66
CA LEU A 152 -2.50 5.22 -15.34
C LEU A 152 -3.77 6.09 -15.28
N LEU A 153 -4.02 6.87 -16.33
CA LEU A 153 -5.24 7.68 -16.45
C LEU A 153 -6.49 6.81 -16.60
N ALA A 154 -6.42 5.72 -17.36
CA ALA A 154 -7.54 4.80 -17.54
C ALA A 154 -7.93 4.11 -16.22
N ILE A 155 -6.95 3.66 -15.42
CA ILE A 155 -7.19 3.12 -14.08
C ILE A 155 -7.94 4.12 -13.20
N LYS A 156 -7.42 5.36 -13.13
CA LYS A 156 -8.03 6.43 -12.32
C LYS A 156 -9.46 6.69 -12.78
N GLN A 157 -9.68 6.89 -14.07
CA GLN A 157 -10.99 7.23 -14.61
C GLN A 157 -12.01 6.11 -14.39
N ALA A 158 -11.63 4.86 -14.67
CA ALA A 158 -12.53 3.71 -14.46
C ALA A 158 -12.95 3.57 -13.00
N ALA A 159 -12.03 3.75 -12.06
CA ALA A 159 -12.35 3.72 -10.64
C ALA A 159 -13.31 4.84 -10.23
N LEU A 160 -13.08 6.08 -10.69
CA LEU A 160 -13.95 7.23 -10.45
C LEU A 160 -15.35 7.06 -11.08
N ASP A 161 -15.46 6.29 -12.15
CA ASP A 161 -16.74 6.02 -12.80
C ASP A 161 -17.53 4.87 -12.17
N VAL A 162 -16.83 3.82 -11.70
CA VAL A 162 -17.47 2.57 -11.26
C VAL A 162 -17.76 2.57 -9.76
N ILE A 163 -16.84 3.07 -8.93
CA ILE A 163 -16.98 2.98 -7.46
C ILE A 163 -18.17 3.82 -6.96
N PRO A 164 -18.35 5.10 -7.34
CA PRO A 164 -19.52 5.89 -6.96
C PRO A 164 -20.86 5.32 -7.44
N LYS A 165 -20.88 4.61 -8.58
CA LYS A 165 -22.09 3.93 -9.07
C LYS A 165 -22.46 2.73 -8.21
N LYS A 166 -21.46 2.04 -7.63
CA LYS A 166 -21.65 0.90 -6.73
C LYS A 166 -21.99 1.34 -5.30
N PHE A 167 -21.42 2.46 -4.84
CA PHE A 167 -21.65 3.04 -3.50
C PHE A 167 -22.10 4.49 -3.64
N GLN A 168 -23.41 4.73 -3.62
CA GLN A 168 -24.00 6.06 -3.87
C GLN A 168 -23.58 7.12 -2.84
N GLU A 169 -23.11 6.70 -1.66
CA GLU A 169 -22.59 7.56 -0.59
C GLU A 169 -21.14 8.03 -0.80
N ILE A 170 -20.46 7.56 -1.84
CA ILE A 170 -19.08 7.92 -2.15
C ILE A 170 -19.04 8.84 -3.36
N SER A 171 -18.49 10.04 -3.19
CA SER A 171 -18.18 10.94 -4.30
C SER A 171 -16.76 10.70 -4.84
N GLN A 172 -16.52 11.15 -6.07
CA GLN A 172 -15.25 10.96 -6.77
C GLN A 172 -14.04 11.55 -6.03
N ASP A 173 -14.22 12.68 -5.35
CA ASP A 173 -13.21 13.38 -4.55
C ASP A 173 -12.92 12.71 -3.19
N GLN A 174 -13.66 11.66 -2.83
CA GLN A 174 -13.40 10.84 -1.64
C GLN A 174 -12.52 9.62 -1.93
N LEU A 175 -11.94 9.51 -3.14
CA LEU A 175 -11.02 8.44 -3.51
C LEU A 175 -9.58 8.97 -3.62
N LYS A 176 -8.66 8.28 -2.96
CA LYS A 176 -7.21 8.48 -3.12
C LYS A 176 -6.57 7.30 -3.86
N PHE A 177 -5.61 7.62 -4.71
CA PHE A 177 -4.93 6.69 -5.61
C PHE A 177 -3.43 6.70 -5.31
N PHE A 178 -2.84 5.53 -5.09
CA PHE A 178 -1.41 5.48 -4.77
C PHE A 178 -0.73 4.17 -5.18
N ILE A 179 0.57 4.23 -5.36
CA ILE A 179 1.44 3.13 -5.74
C ILE A 179 2.43 2.89 -4.60
N HIS A 180 2.67 1.63 -4.25
CA HIS A 180 3.72 1.30 -3.29
C HIS A 180 5.11 1.22 -3.93
N TYR A 181 6.12 1.76 -3.24
CA TYR A 181 7.53 1.47 -3.49
C TYR A 181 8.30 1.28 -2.17
N HIS A 182 8.87 0.10 -1.87
CA HIS A 182 8.72 -1.16 -2.60
C HIS A 182 7.32 -1.78 -2.45
N PRO A 183 6.78 -2.43 -3.49
CA PRO A 183 5.48 -3.09 -3.41
C PRO A 183 5.57 -4.40 -2.60
N SER A 184 4.40 -4.91 -2.16
CA SER A 184 4.36 -6.20 -1.45
C SER A 184 4.55 -7.40 -2.40
N TYR A 185 4.34 -7.21 -3.70
CA TYR A 185 4.56 -8.16 -4.77
C TYR A 185 4.91 -7.42 -6.06
N TYR A 186 5.76 -8.00 -6.91
CA TYR A 186 6.31 -7.34 -8.10
C TYR A 186 5.51 -7.62 -9.36
N HIS A 187 4.26 -7.15 -9.35
CA HIS A 187 3.38 -6.99 -10.51
C HIS A 187 2.66 -5.67 -10.31
N PHE A 188 2.73 -4.75 -11.28
CA PHE A 188 2.26 -3.40 -11.08
C PHE A 188 0.77 -3.34 -10.71
N HIS A 189 0.48 -2.55 -9.68
CA HIS A 189 -0.87 -2.35 -9.17
C HIS A 189 -1.02 -0.96 -8.57
N VAL A 190 -2.25 -0.46 -8.57
CA VAL A 190 -2.63 0.83 -7.99
C VAL A 190 -3.62 0.58 -6.86
N HIS A 191 -3.35 1.15 -5.69
CA HIS A 191 -4.28 1.14 -4.57
C HIS A 191 -5.30 2.26 -4.73
N ILE A 192 -6.57 1.93 -4.45
CA ILE A 192 -7.70 2.86 -4.51
C ILE A 192 -8.40 2.77 -3.17
N SER A 193 -8.51 3.88 -2.43
CA SER A 193 -9.09 3.85 -1.09
C SER A 193 -9.92 5.06 -0.77
N HIS A 194 -10.84 4.92 0.17
CA HIS A 194 -11.52 6.09 0.75
C HIS A 194 -10.49 7.04 1.39
N ILE A 195 -10.71 8.35 1.29
CA ILE A 195 -9.80 9.36 1.86
C ILE A 195 -9.62 9.17 3.37
N ASP A 196 -10.70 8.85 4.09
CA ASP A 196 -10.71 8.62 5.54
C ASP A 196 -10.02 7.31 5.97
N PHE A 197 -9.80 6.39 5.04
CA PHE A 197 -9.18 5.12 5.39
C PHE A 197 -7.69 5.31 5.65
N ASP A 198 -7.23 4.99 6.86
CA ASP A 198 -5.81 4.91 7.18
C ASP A 198 -5.41 3.43 7.36
N SER A 199 -4.52 2.95 6.48
CA SER A 199 -3.98 1.59 6.55
C SER A 199 -2.64 1.50 7.28
N GLY A 200 -2.20 2.59 7.92
CA GLY A 200 -0.91 2.72 8.60
C GLY A 200 0.26 2.63 7.62
N ASP A 201 1.25 1.80 7.95
CA ASP A 201 2.49 1.54 7.19
C ASP A 201 2.35 1.40 5.66
N GLY A 202 1.18 1.08 5.12
CA GLY A 202 0.92 1.04 3.67
C GLY A 202 0.81 2.43 3.03
N MET A 203 0.25 3.40 3.74
CA MET A 203 -0.01 4.75 3.26
C MET A 203 1.04 5.78 3.72
N ASP A 204 2.06 5.34 4.46
CA ASP A 204 3.14 6.19 4.94
C ASP A 204 3.96 6.80 3.79
N ILE A 205 4.50 7.99 4.05
CA ILE A 205 5.55 8.62 3.24
C ILE A 205 6.74 7.68 3.08
N GLY A 206 7.36 7.70 1.89
CA GLY A 206 8.45 6.78 1.57
C GLY A 206 7.98 5.35 1.31
N ARG A 207 6.66 5.13 1.22
CA ARG A 207 6.08 3.90 0.68
C ARG A 207 4.97 4.19 -0.32
N ALA A 208 3.98 4.99 0.04
CA ALA A 208 2.90 5.39 -0.87
C ALA A 208 3.31 6.61 -1.70
N TYR A 209 3.12 6.51 -3.01
CA TYR A 209 3.29 7.60 -3.98
C TYR A 209 1.95 7.88 -4.63
N LEU A 210 1.48 9.13 -4.56
CA LEU A 210 0.22 9.53 -5.20
C LEU A 210 0.28 9.27 -6.70
N LEU A 211 -0.76 8.64 -7.24
CA LEU A 211 -0.83 8.32 -8.67
C LEU A 211 -0.74 9.59 -9.52
N GLU A 212 -1.42 10.65 -9.09
CA GLU A 212 -1.43 11.96 -9.73
C GLU A 212 -0.03 12.58 -9.81
N ASP A 213 0.75 12.51 -8.73
CA ASP A 213 2.11 13.03 -8.70
C ASP A 213 3.02 12.26 -9.66
N ILE A 214 2.84 10.94 -9.74
CA ILE A 214 3.58 10.09 -10.69
C ILE A 214 3.19 10.41 -12.12
N ILE A 215 1.89 10.57 -12.42
CA ILE A 215 1.42 10.98 -13.76
C ILE A 215 2.00 12.35 -14.11
N ASN A 216 1.92 13.33 -13.22
CA ASN A 216 2.45 14.67 -13.45
C ASN A 216 3.96 14.65 -13.67
N GLN A 217 4.69 13.86 -12.88
CA GLN A 217 6.14 13.70 -13.06
C GLN A 217 6.46 13.09 -14.43
N LEU A 218 5.73 12.06 -14.87
CA LEU A 218 5.91 11.44 -16.18
C LEU A 218 5.58 12.42 -17.32
N GLN A 219 4.56 13.25 -17.16
CA GLN A 219 4.18 14.25 -18.18
C GLN A 219 5.24 15.34 -18.33
N THR A 220 5.82 15.79 -17.22
CA THR A 220 6.70 16.96 -17.18
C THR A 220 8.19 16.65 -17.32
N MET A 221 8.61 15.41 -17.04
CA MET A 221 10.01 15.01 -17.23
C MET A 221 10.42 15.07 -18.71
N SER A 222 11.71 15.22 -19.00
CA SER A 222 12.24 15.15 -20.37
C SER A 222 12.05 13.74 -20.97
N ASP A 223 11.91 13.64 -22.30
CA ASP A 223 11.76 12.36 -23.01
C ASP A 223 12.96 11.42 -22.84
N HIS A 224 14.12 11.94 -22.43
CA HIS A 224 15.32 11.16 -22.14
C HIS A 224 15.37 10.61 -20.71
N PHE A 225 14.38 10.93 -19.88
CA PHE A 225 14.29 10.51 -18.49
C PHE A 225 13.04 9.64 -18.23
N SER A 226 13.17 8.77 -17.24
CA SER A 226 12.12 7.90 -16.71
C SER A 226 12.35 7.68 -15.21
N LEU A 227 11.47 6.95 -14.55
CA LEU A 227 11.60 6.72 -13.11
C LEU A 227 12.78 5.80 -12.74
N ILE A 228 13.35 5.07 -13.70
CA ILE A 228 14.55 4.26 -13.47
C ILE A 228 15.75 5.12 -13.04
N GLN A 229 15.85 6.37 -13.52
CA GLN A 229 16.94 7.29 -13.19
C GLN A 229 16.71 8.08 -11.89
N ARG A 230 15.59 7.89 -11.20
CA ARG A 230 15.28 8.60 -9.96
C ARG A 230 15.91 7.90 -8.75
N THR A 231 16.40 8.66 -7.78
CA THR A 231 16.69 8.12 -6.44
C THR A 231 15.41 8.03 -5.63
N PHE A 232 15.09 6.85 -5.10
CA PHE A 232 13.93 6.65 -4.22
C PHE A 232 14.37 6.55 -2.77
N THR A 233 13.74 7.34 -1.89
CA THR A 233 13.91 7.22 -0.44
C THR A 233 12.77 6.42 0.15
N PHE A 234 13.07 5.36 0.89
CA PHE A 234 12.05 4.55 1.58
C PHE A 234 12.55 4.03 2.93
N PHE A 235 11.63 3.45 3.71
CA PHE A 235 11.90 2.92 5.04
C PHE A 235 11.75 1.40 5.06
N LEU A 236 12.79 0.71 5.51
CA LEU A 236 12.87 -0.74 5.45
C LEU A 236 13.09 -1.33 6.83
N GLY A 237 12.32 -2.35 7.19
CA GLY A 237 12.60 -3.11 8.41
C GLY A 237 13.82 -4.02 8.23
N LYS A 238 14.72 -4.08 9.22
CA LYS A 238 15.93 -4.91 9.19
C LYS A 238 15.69 -6.43 9.16
N LYS A 239 14.44 -6.89 9.29
CA LYS A 239 14.03 -8.30 9.13
C LYS A 239 13.24 -8.55 7.84
N SER A 240 13.03 -7.52 7.01
CA SER A 240 12.36 -7.68 5.72
C SER A 240 13.20 -8.50 4.74
N ASP A 241 12.54 -9.22 3.83
CA ASP A 241 13.23 -10.03 2.84
C ASP A 241 14.15 -9.17 1.95
N LEU A 242 13.73 -7.96 1.56
CA LEU A 242 14.57 -7.04 0.79
C LEU A 242 15.81 -6.58 1.58
N TRP A 243 15.71 -6.37 2.90
CA TRP A 243 16.89 -6.03 3.71
C TRP A 243 17.89 -7.19 3.72
N LEU A 244 17.41 -8.38 4.06
CA LEU A 244 18.24 -9.56 4.26
C LEU A 244 18.93 -10.00 2.95
N ASN A 245 18.24 -9.85 1.81
CA ASN A 245 18.78 -10.30 0.54
C ASN A 245 19.61 -9.24 -0.20
N VAL A 246 19.30 -7.96 0.02
CA VAL A 246 19.91 -6.83 -0.70
C VAL A 246 20.66 -5.89 0.25
N PHE A 247 19.95 -5.11 1.07
CA PHE A 247 20.55 -3.93 1.73
C PHE A 247 21.50 -4.24 2.89
N SER A 248 21.35 -5.36 3.58
CA SER A 248 22.31 -5.79 4.61
C SER A 248 23.72 -5.91 4.04
N LYS A 249 23.86 -6.48 2.84
CA LYS A 249 25.17 -6.67 2.18
C LYS A 249 25.81 -5.37 1.70
N ILE A 250 25.00 -4.35 1.44
CA ILE A 250 25.46 -3.05 0.95
C ILE A 250 25.86 -2.15 2.14
N MET A 251 25.03 -2.17 3.19
CA MET A 251 25.13 -1.23 4.31
C MET A 251 26.05 -1.73 5.43
N ASP A 252 26.26 -3.05 5.57
CA ASP A 252 27.19 -3.61 6.57
C ASP A 252 28.66 -3.56 6.10
N THR A 253 28.92 -3.14 4.84
CA THR A 253 30.27 -2.97 4.25
C THR A 253 30.81 -1.54 4.28
N THR A 254 30.07 -0.61 4.87
CA THR A 254 30.44 0.81 5.09
C THR A 254 30.48 1.11 6.56
#